data_AF-A0A1Q6VLN4-F1
#
_entry.id   AF-A0A1Q6VLN4-F1
#
_cell.length_a   1.000
_cell.length_b   1.000
_cell.length_c   1.000
_cell.angle_alpha   90.00
_cell.angle_beta   90.00
_cell.angle_gamma   90.00
#
_symmetry.space_group_name_H-M   'P 1'
#
loop_
_entity.id
_entity.type
_entity.pdbx_description
1 polymer ?
#
loop_
_entity_poly.entity_id
_entity_poly.type
_entity_poly.pdbx_seq_one_letter_code
_entity_poly.pdbx_strand_id
1 'polypeptide(L)'
;MNARGDFGGSVAYPPPTNLYITANLKDLGVNFLGDLTAGLAVLSPFGTLQRYPNNGPFATSVTRAALELFDIKPTLAYKVNDQLSLGLGLDIYTFFNFWGEGQAEIKFNSAGAPFNPLVPAGTPLEINGRDTALGFNASLMYTPLRNAEGKPRLNVGLIYRSQAVLDLKGQLLANGTVAADTRFPIVLPTVITGGIAYWPVRDQDREWKLEVDLDYTRWSSFRNTDVHLSLAPPFNVVAFPRNWKSTYSPMVGTEYKWLRPARLPHWEVAVRGGYWYGPNAVPDSTFSPSVPDSDNHALSIGLGLVCKEKGRFLGLFECGNQGGGKFRPMAIGLDLAYQALLYDTRTVNGSQPPLAAPGTNDGTYKTTYHIGSINLRVNF
;
A
#
# COMPACT_ATOMS: atom_id res chain seq x y z
N MET A 1 30.12 -8.62 8.61
CA MET A 1 29.35 -9.80 8.15
C MET A 1 28.25 -9.29 7.23
N ASN A 2 27.89 -10.02 6.18
CA ASN A 2 26.81 -9.63 5.26
C ASN A 2 25.59 -10.49 5.52
N ALA A 3 24.40 -9.90 5.48
CA ALA A 3 23.13 -10.61 5.48
C ALA A 3 22.30 -10.14 4.30
N ARG A 4 21.58 -11.07 3.67
CA ARG A 4 20.61 -10.76 2.63
C ARG A 4 19.23 -11.11 3.17
N GLY A 5 18.33 -10.13 3.14
CA GLY A 5 16.92 -10.38 3.40
C GLY A 5 16.25 -11.00 2.18
N ASP A 6 15.24 -11.83 2.43
CA ASP A 6 14.35 -12.39 1.41
C ASP A 6 12.90 -12.38 1.89
N PHE A 7 11.99 -12.91 1.07
CA PHE A 7 10.57 -13.09 1.42
C PHE A 7 10.25 -14.53 1.85
N GLY A 8 11.25 -15.32 2.25
CA GLY A 8 11.14 -16.77 2.35
C GLY A 8 11.11 -17.48 1.00
N GLY A 9 11.58 -16.82 -0.06
CA GLY A 9 11.56 -17.28 -1.45
C GLY A 9 11.83 -16.14 -2.43
N SER A 10 11.46 -16.33 -3.70
CA SER A 10 11.66 -15.32 -4.76
C SER A 10 10.53 -14.30 -4.88
N VAL A 11 9.38 -14.54 -4.24
CA VAL A 11 8.17 -13.71 -4.34
C VAL A 11 7.58 -13.54 -2.96
N ALA A 12 7.10 -12.33 -2.64
CA ALA A 12 6.33 -12.08 -1.43
C ALA A 12 5.03 -12.89 -1.46
N TYR A 13 4.82 -13.70 -0.42
CA TYR A 13 3.59 -14.47 -0.26
C TYR A 13 2.98 -14.19 1.11
N PRO A 14 1.66 -13.90 1.16
CA PRO A 14 0.77 -13.74 0.01
C PRO A 14 1.01 -12.41 -0.73
N PRO A 15 0.65 -12.31 -2.03
CA PRO A 15 0.85 -11.07 -2.77
C PRO A 15 -0.12 -9.98 -2.28
N PRO A 16 0.31 -8.71 -2.23
CA PRO A 16 -0.60 -7.59 -2.04
C PRO A 16 -1.72 -7.64 -3.08
N THR A 17 -2.97 -7.67 -2.61
CA THR A 17 -4.14 -7.84 -3.47
C THR A 17 -5.09 -6.66 -3.26
N ASN A 18 -5.58 -6.11 -4.37
CA ASN A 18 -6.52 -4.99 -4.37
C ASN A 18 -7.78 -5.40 -5.16
N LEU A 19 -8.95 -5.17 -4.57
CA LEU A 19 -10.26 -5.37 -5.19
C LEU A 19 -11.04 -4.06 -5.10
N TYR A 20 -11.76 -3.69 -6.16
CA TYR A 20 -12.67 -2.56 -6.12
C TYR A 20 -13.92 -2.84 -6.97
N ILE A 21 -15.07 -2.40 -6.46
CA ILE A 21 -16.37 -2.46 -7.13
C ILE A 21 -17.02 -1.10 -6.96
N THR A 22 -17.58 -0.54 -8.03
CA THR A 22 -18.24 0.77 -8.03
C THR A 22 -19.50 0.72 -8.87
N ALA A 23 -20.55 1.42 -8.43
CA ALA A 23 -21.78 1.56 -9.18
C ALA A 23 -22.35 2.98 -9.05
N ASN A 24 -22.75 3.57 -10.18
CA ASN A 24 -23.61 4.75 -10.15
C ASN A 24 -25.02 4.30 -9.73
N LEU A 25 -25.59 4.96 -8.73
CA LEU A 25 -26.86 4.50 -8.15
C LEU A 25 -28.05 4.74 -9.09
N LYS A 26 -27.97 5.71 -10.01
CA LYS A 26 -28.99 5.89 -11.05
C LYS A 26 -29.06 4.70 -12.00
N ASP A 27 -27.92 4.13 -12.36
CA ASP A 27 -27.84 2.96 -13.24
C ASP A 27 -28.43 1.69 -12.57
N LEU A 28 -28.53 1.71 -11.24
CA LEU A 28 -29.21 0.67 -10.44
C LEU A 28 -30.70 0.96 -10.20
N GLY A 29 -31.24 2.06 -10.74
CA GLY A 29 -32.65 2.46 -10.61
C GLY A 29 -32.95 3.36 -9.40
N VAL A 30 -31.92 3.80 -8.66
CA VAL A 30 -32.08 4.66 -7.48
C VAL A 30 -31.94 6.13 -7.88
N ASN A 31 -32.98 6.66 -8.51
CA ASN A 31 -32.95 7.98 -9.14
C ASN A 31 -32.97 9.16 -8.16
N PHE A 32 -33.52 8.98 -6.95
CA PHE A 32 -33.69 10.07 -5.98
C PHE A 32 -32.37 10.57 -5.37
N LEU A 33 -31.29 9.79 -5.48
CA LEU A 33 -29.96 10.12 -4.95
C LEU A 33 -29.09 10.92 -5.93
N GLY A 34 -29.62 11.30 -7.09
CA GLY A 34 -28.89 12.15 -8.04
C GLY A 34 -27.62 11.47 -8.58
N ASP A 35 -26.57 12.24 -8.83
CA ASP A 35 -25.30 11.73 -9.38
C ASP A 35 -24.39 11.12 -8.29
N LEU A 36 -24.97 10.28 -7.44
CA LEU A 36 -24.26 9.56 -6.40
C LEU A 36 -23.71 8.23 -6.93
N THR A 37 -22.43 8.00 -6.70
CA THR A 37 -21.73 6.73 -6.95
C THR A 37 -21.32 6.11 -5.63
N ALA A 38 -21.59 4.82 -5.46
CA ALA A 38 -21.11 4.04 -4.34
C ALA A 38 -19.97 3.12 -4.80
N GLY A 39 -18.99 2.92 -3.92
CA GLY A 39 -17.88 2.01 -4.14
C GLY A 39 -17.52 1.23 -2.89
N LEU A 40 -16.96 0.05 -3.09
CA LEU A 40 -16.33 -0.77 -2.06
C LEU A 40 -14.97 -1.21 -2.60
N ALA A 41 -13.92 -0.94 -1.84
CA ALA A 41 -12.58 -1.47 -2.12
C ALA A 41 -12.06 -2.30 -0.95
N VAL A 42 -11.22 -3.28 -1.25
CA VAL A 42 -10.39 -4.01 -0.27
C VAL A 42 -8.96 -3.87 -0.76
N LEU A 43 -8.14 -3.15 -0.01
CA LEU A 43 -6.77 -2.80 -0.37
C LEU A 43 -5.79 -3.33 0.66
N SER A 44 -4.51 -3.43 0.30
CA SER A 44 -3.42 -3.60 1.28
C SER A 44 -2.50 -2.38 1.23
N PRO A 45 -2.84 -1.28 1.94
CA PRO A 45 -2.13 -0.01 1.82
C PRO A 45 -0.83 0.05 2.62
N PHE A 46 -0.73 -0.76 3.68
CA PHE A 46 0.45 -0.86 4.52
C PHE A 46 0.86 -2.33 4.57
N GLY A 47 2.09 -2.60 4.13
CA GLY A 47 2.62 -3.94 3.97
C GLY A 47 4.11 -3.97 4.25
N THR A 48 4.52 -4.66 5.30
CA THR A 48 5.93 -5.00 5.52
C THR A 48 6.04 -6.50 5.53
N LEU A 49 6.95 -7.06 4.74
CA LEU A 49 7.35 -8.46 4.84
C LEU A 49 8.86 -8.52 4.70
N GLN A 50 9.56 -8.82 5.79
CA GLN A 50 11.00 -9.00 5.82
C GLN A 50 11.37 -10.29 6.50
N ARG A 51 12.36 -10.98 5.95
CA ARG A 51 12.94 -12.17 6.55
C ARG A 51 14.45 -12.15 6.42
N TYR A 52 15.14 -12.51 7.51
CA TYR A 52 16.59 -12.63 7.58
C TYR A 52 16.99 -14.00 8.13
N PRO A 53 18.22 -14.49 7.87
CA PRO A 53 18.71 -15.73 8.44
C PRO A 53 18.72 -15.71 9.97
N ASN A 54 18.26 -16.81 10.59
CA ASN A 54 18.17 -16.95 12.05
C ASN A 54 19.53 -16.94 12.76
N ASN A 55 20.62 -17.17 12.05
CA ASN A 55 22.00 -17.14 12.56
C ASN A 55 22.83 -16.00 11.95
N GLY A 56 22.17 -15.01 11.33
CA GLY A 56 22.81 -13.85 10.73
C GLY A 56 23.10 -12.73 11.74
N PRO A 57 23.77 -11.65 11.30
CA PRO A 57 24.07 -10.47 12.14
C PRO A 57 22.83 -9.80 12.74
N PHE A 58 21.65 -9.97 12.12
CA PHE A 58 20.38 -9.42 12.61
C PHE A 58 19.60 -10.37 13.51
N ALA A 59 20.12 -11.57 13.83
CA ALA A 59 19.37 -12.60 14.54
C ALA A 59 18.74 -12.11 15.85
N THR A 60 19.41 -11.23 16.58
CA THR A 60 18.92 -10.65 17.84
C THR A 60 18.22 -9.30 17.67
N SER A 61 18.16 -8.74 16.45
CA SER A 61 17.37 -7.54 16.11
C SER A 61 16.02 -7.92 15.50
N VAL A 62 16.08 -8.71 14.43
CA VAL A 62 14.92 -9.17 13.65
C VAL A 62 15.33 -10.31 12.72
N THR A 63 14.56 -11.40 12.76
CA THR A 63 14.62 -12.50 11.80
C THR A 63 13.40 -12.51 10.88
N ARG A 64 12.27 -11.96 11.34
CA ARG A 64 11.08 -11.76 10.54
C ARG A 64 10.30 -10.54 11.01
N ALA A 65 9.74 -9.78 10.08
CA ALA A 65 8.75 -8.75 10.36
C ALA A 65 7.64 -8.81 9.31
N ALA A 66 6.39 -8.96 9.75
CA ALA A 66 5.22 -9.04 8.89
C ALA A 66 4.12 -8.08 9.40
N LEU A 67 3.55 -7.29 8.49
CA LEU A 67 2.38 -6.45 8.73
C LEU A 67 1.52 -6.52 7.48
N GLU A 68 0.57 -7.46 7.44
CA GLU A 68 -0.31 -7.70 6.29
C GLU A 68 -1.67 -7.07 6.54
N LEU A 69 -1.67 -5.73 6.59
CA LEU A 69 -2.85 -4.96 6.93
C LEU A 69 -3.74 -4.77 5.69
N PHE A 70 -5.03 -5.00 5.87
CA PHE A 70 -6.07 -4.74 4.89
C PHE A 70 -6.83 -3.46 5.23
N ASP A 71 -7.33 -2.79 4.21
CA ASP A 71 -8.25 -1.65 4.32
C ASP A 71 -9.52 -1.93 3.52
N ILE A 72 -10.63 -2.12 4.23
CA ILE A 72 -11.96 -2.22 3.64
C ILE A 72 -12.54 -0.81 3.57
N LYS A 73 -12.81 -0.36 2.35
CA LYS A 73 -13.09 1.04 2.05
C LYS A 73 -14.42 1.22 1.33
N PRO A 74 -15.56 1.29 2.04
CA PRO A 74 -16.79 1.80 1.47
C PRO A 74 -16.67 3.31 1.23
N THR A 75 -17.00 3.76 0.02
CA THR A 75 -16.83 5.15 -0.43
C THR A 75 -18.06 5.62 -1.18
N LEU A 76 -18.46 6.86 -0.94
CA LEU A 76 -19.48 7.57 -1.69
C LEU A 76 -18.82 8.72 -2.45
N ALA A 77 -19.18 8.90 -3.72
CA ALA A 77 -18.75 10.02 -4.54
C ALA A 77 -19.97 10.73 -5.14
N TYR A 78 -20.03 12.04 -4.99
CA TYR A 78 -21.13 12.87 -5.47
C TYR A 78 -20.62 13.90 -6.47
N LYS A 79 -21.20 13.90 -7.66
CA LYS A 79 -20.93 14.92 -8.68
C LYS A 79 -21.79 16.15 -8.37
N VAL A 80 -21.17 17.19 -7.82
CA VAL A 80 -21.86 18.43 -7.42
C VAL A 80 -22.30 19.21 -8.66
N ASN A 81 -21.42 19.30 -9.65
CA ASN A 81 -21.68 19.90 -10.97
C ASN A 81 -20.69 19.33 -12.01
N ASP A 82 -20.68 19.88 -13.22
CA ASP A 82 -19.81 19.41 -14.30
C ASP A 82 -18.31 19.67 -14.09
N GLN A 83 -17.93 20.49 -13.11
CA GLN A 83 -16.54 20.75 -12.77
C GLN A 83 -16.14 20.17 -11.41
N LEU A 84 -17.06 20.02 -10.47
CA LEU A 84 -16.74 19.65 -9.09
C LEU A 84 -17.38 18.31 -8.71
N SER A 85 -16.55 17.42 -8.17
CA SER A 85 -16.99 16.18 -7.52
C SER A 85 -16.34 16.04 -6.15
N LEU A 86 -17.09 15.48 -5.20
CA LEU A 86 -16.65 15.24 -3.84
C LEU A 86 -16.72 13.75 -3.53
N GLY A 87 -15.82 13.25 -2.70
CA GLY A 87 -15.81 11.88 -2.20
C GLY A 87 -15.63 11.83 -0.69
N LEU A 88 -16.28 10.85 -0.07
CA LEU A 88 -16.13 10.53 1.34
C LEU A 88 -16.14 9.01 1.51
N GLY A 89 -15.15 8.49 2.21
CA GLY A 89 -15.04 7.06 2.50
C GLY A 89 -14.67 6.80 3.95
N LEU A 90 -15.10 5.66 4.44
CA LEU A 90 -14.61 5.07 5.68
C LEU A 90 -13.45 4.14 5.33
N ASP A 91 -12.38 4.17 6.12
CA ASP A 91 -11.27 3.23 6.02
C ASP A 91 -11.33 2.30 7.22
N ILE A 92 -11.46 0.99 6.99
CA ILE A 92 -11.54 -0.03 8.05
C ILE A 92 -10.29 -0.90 7.93
N TYR A 93 -9.31 -0.60 8.76
CA TYR A 93 -8.03 -1.31 8.78
C TYR A 93 -8.15 -2.56 9.64
N THR A 94 -7.87 -3.74 9.08
CA THR A 94 -8.02 -5.02 9.79
C THR A 94 -7.12 -6.11 9.21
N PHE A 95 -7.15 -7.29 9.83
CA PHE A 95 -6.40 -8.47 9.43
C PHE A 95 -7.34 -9.62 9.08
N PHE A 96 -6.98 -10.45 8.11
CA PHE A 96 -7.74 -11.64 7.73
C PHE A 96 -7.00 -12.92 8.12
N ASN A 97 -7.60 -13.76 8.96
CA ASN A 97 -6.99 -15.03 9.39
C ASN A 97 -6.75 -16.04 8.25
N PHE A 98 -7.40 -15.86 7.10
CA PHE A 98 -7.28 -16.76 5.95
C PHE A 98 -6.25 -16.29 4.92
N TRP A 99 -5.57 -15.17 5.17
CA TRP A 99 -4.61 -14.58 4.25
C TRP A 99 -3.36 -14.14 5.00
N GLY A 100 -2.23 -14.81 4.72
CA GLY A 100 -0.97 -14.57 5.39
C GLY A 100 -1.01 -15.01 6.87
N GLU A 101 -0.41 -14.24 7.77
CA GLU A 101 -0.33 -14.54 9.21
C GLU A 101 -1.59 -14.13 9.97
N GLY A 102 -2.45 -13.28 9.39
CA GLY A 102 -3.68 -12.79 10.03
C GLY A 102 -3.45 -11.86 11.23
N GLN A 103 -2.22 -11.39 11.42
CA GLN A 103 -1.80 -10.49 12.50
C GLN A 103 -0.47 -9.81 12.13
N ALA A 104 -0.13 -8.74 12.86
CA ALA A 104 1.23 -8.23 12.83
C ALA A 104 2.16 -9.17 13.61
N GLU A 105 3.39 -9.33 13.14
CA GLU A 105 4.35 -10.26 13.70
C GLU A 105 5.79 -9.72 13.61
N ILE A 106 6.56 -9.86 14.69
CA ILE A 106 8.00 -9.63 14.72
C ILE A 106 8.66 -10.83 15.38
N LYS A 107 9.65 -11.44 14.71
CA LYS A 107 10.51 -12.50 15.26
C LYS A 107 11.94 -12.05 15.39
N PHE A 108 12.59 -12.51 16.44
CA PHE A 108 14.01 -12.32 16.71
C PHE A 108 14.46 -13.39 17.71
N ASN A 109 15.76 -13.57 17.88
CA ASN A 109 16.30 -14.47 18.89
C ASN A 109 16.65 -13.69 20.15
N SER A 110 16.34 -14.24 21.31
CA SER A 110 16.76 -13.68 22.60
C SER A 110 18.28 -13.49 22.64
N ALA A 111 18.73 -12.31 23.04
CA ALA A 111 20.14 -12.07 23.35
C ALA A 111 20.55 -12.62 24.73
N GLY A 112 19.60 -13.14 25.52
CA GLY A 112 19.78 -13.49 26.93
C GLY A 112 19.54 -12.29 27.87
N ALA A 113 20.14 -12.33 29.06
CA ALA A 113 20.13 -11.19 29.98
C ALA A 113 20.67 -9.91 29.30
N PRO A 114 20.10 -8.70 29.57
CA PRO A 114 19.31 -8.34 30.75
C PRO A 114 17.79 -8.32 30.56
N PHE A 115 17.27 -8.60 29.36
CA PHE A 115 15.85 -8.43 29.05
C PHE A 115 14.94 -9.40 29.81
N ASN A 116 15.31 -10.68 29.85
CA ASN A 116 14.69 -11.66 30.74
C ASN A 116 15.72 -12.73 31.09
N PRO A 117 16.25 -12.76 32.33
CA PRO A 117 17.24 -13.76 32.74
C PRO A 117 16.70 -15.21 32.66
N LEU A 118 15.38 -15.39 32.54
CA LEU A 118 14.73 -16.70 32.40
C LEU A 118 14.64 -17.19 30.95
N VAL A 119 14.97 -16.37 29.96
CA VAL A 119 14.96 -16.76 28.54
C VAL A 119 16.40 -16.93 28.05
N PRO A 120 16.86 -18.17 27.81
CA PRO A 120 18.21 -18.42 27.31
C PRO A 120 18.52 -17.69 26.01
N ALA A 121 19.78 -17.29 25.83
CA ALA A 121 20.24 -16.72 24.57
C ALA A 121 20.01 -17.71 23.41
N GLY A 122 19.61 -17.18 22.25
CA GLY A 122 19.28 -17.97 21.07
C GLY A 122 17.84 -18.51 21.04
N THR A 123 17.07 -18.37 22.13
CA THR A 123 15.64 -18.76 22.15
C THR A 123 14.86 -17.92 21.12
N PRO A 124 14.13 -18.53 20.17
CA PRO A 124 13.27 -17.80 19.26
C PRO A 124 12.15 -17.09 20.02
N LEU A 125 12.02 -15.78 19.78
CA LEU A 125 10.97 -14.93 20.32
C LEU A 125 10.07 -14.46 19.18
N GLU A 126 8.77 -14.40 19.46
CA GLU A 126 7.76 -13.86 18.56
C GLU A 126 6.88 -12.89 19.34
N ILE A 127 6.72 -11.68 18.83
CA ILE A 127 5.71 -10.72 19.29
C ILE A 127 4.68 -10.63 18.19
N ASN A 128 3.44 -10.96 18.51
CA ASN A 128 2.33 -10.84 17.58
C ASN A 128 1.20 -9.97 18.15
N GLY A 129 0.32 -9.53 17.27
CA GLY A 129 -0.88 -8.81 17.67
C GLY A 129 -1.77 -8.40 16.50
N ARG A 130 -3.07 -8.30 16.79
CA ARG A 130 -4.09 -7.85 15.84
C ARG A 130 -5.02 -6.85 16.50
N ASP A 131 -5.61 -5.98 15.67
CA ASP A 131 -6.66 -5.06 16.06
C ASP A 131 -7.42 -4.62 14.79
N THR A 132 -8.50 -3.86 14.97
CA THR A 132 -9.18 -3.17 13.88
C THR A 132 -9.25 -1.68 14.19
N ALA A 133 -8.80 -0.86 13.25
CA ALA A 133 -8.81 0.59 13.38
C ALA A 133 -9.71 1.23 12.34
N LEU A 134 -10.32 2.35 12.73
CA LEU A 134 -11.13 3.16 11.82
C LEU A 134 -10.39 4.43 11.44
N GLY A 135 -10.44 4.77 10.17
CA GLY A 135 -10.08 6.06 9.62
C GLY A 135 -11.16 6.53 8.65
N PHE A 136 -10.95 7.69 8.05
CA PHE A 136 -11.78 8.17 6.96
C PHE A 136 -10.92 8.88 5.93
N ASN A 137 -11.47 9.01 4.73
CA ASN A 137 -10.88 9.80 3.68
C ASN A 137 -11.92 10.71 3.04
N ALA A 138 -11.49 11.91 2.67
CA ALA A 138 -12.27 12.88 1.94
C ALA A 138 -11.51 13.27 0.67
N SER A 139 -12.22 13.43 -0.44
CA SER A 139 -11.60 13.79 -1.71
C SER A 139 -12.40 14.84 -2.45
N LEU A 140 -11.67 15.60 -3.27
CA LEU A 140 -12.20 16.62 -4.14
C LEU A 140 -11.56 16.45 -5.52
N MET A 141 -12.37 16.57 -6.56
CA MET A 141 -11.92 16.63 -7.94
C MET A 141 -12.51 17.87 -8.61
N TYR A 142 -11.64 18.71 -9.17
CA TYR A 142 -12.00 19.90 -9.92
C TYR A 142 -11.53 19.78 -11.38
N THR A 143 -12.47 19.88 -12.33
CA THR A 143 -12.25 19.76 -13.78
C THR A 143 -12.60 21.10 -14.45
N PRO A 144 -11.69 22.10 -14.41
CA PRO A 144 -11.96 23.42 -14.97
C PRO A 144 -12.02 23.45 -16.50
N LEU A 145 -11.26 22.55 -17.17
CA LEU A 145 -11.12 22.57 -18.62
C LEU A 145 -11.63 21.27 -19.23
N ARG A 146 -12.42 21.40 -20.29
CA ARG A 146 -12.95 20.29 -21.10
C ARG A 146 -12.73 20.57 -22.59
N ASN A 147 -12.69 19.54 -23.40
CA ASN A 147 -12.69 19.67 -24.87
C ASN A 147 -14.11 19.86 -25.41
N ALA A 148 -14.26 19.96 -26.74
CA ALA A 148 -15.55 20.16 -27.39
C ALA A 148 -16.55 19.01 -27.14
N GLU A 149 -16.05 17.79 -26.93
CA GLU A 149 -16.86 16.62 -26.59
C GLU A 149 -17.16 16.49 -25.08
N GLY A 150 -16.82 17.51 -24.29
CA GLY A 150 -17.05 17.53 -22.84
C GLY A 150 -16.11 16.62 -22.04
N LYS A 151 -15.06 16.04 -22.65
CA LYS A 151 -14.05 15.25 -21.92
C LYS A 151 -13.10 16.17 -21.13
N PRO A 152 -12.65 15.77 -19.93
CA PRO A 152 -11.67 16.54 -19.16
C PRO A 152 -10.37 16.81 -19.93
N ARG A 153 -9.88 18.04 -19.86
CA ARG A 153 -8.54 18.45 -20.35
C ARG A 153 -7.60 18.76 -19.20
N LEU A 154 -8.13 19.25 -18.08
CA LEU A 154 -7.40 19.51 -16.85
C LEU A 154 -8.23 19.03 -15.67
N ASN A 155 -7.62 18.22 -14.82
CA ASN A 155 -8.15 17.80 -13.53
C ASN A 155 -7.18 18.22 -12.42
N VAL A 156 -7.74 18.69 -11.32
CA VAL A 156 -7.02 18.99 -10.07
C VAL A 156 -7.69 18.17 -8.97
N GLY A 157 -6.91 17.29 -8.33
CA GLY A 157 -7.37 16.41 -7.28
C GLY A 157 -6.76 16.79 -5.92
N LEU A 158 -7.56 16.62 -4.87
CA LEU A 158 -7.09 16.66 -3.48
C LEU A 158 -7.69 15.48 -2.72
N ILE A 159 -6.88 14.75 -1.98
CA ILE A 159 -7.30 13.65 -1.13
C ILE A 159 -6.70 13.85 0.26
N TYR A 160 -7.55 13.76 1.28
CA TYR A 160 -7.15 13.69 2.67
C TYR A 160 -7.49 12.31 3.21
N ARG A 161 -6.52 11.62 3.81
CA ARG A 161 -6.73 10.39 4.59
C ARG A 161 -6.37 10.65 6.04
N SER A 162 -7.29 10.33 6.95
CA SER A 162 -7.10 10.55 8.38
C SER A 162 -6.02 9.63 8.96
N GLN A 163 -5.50 10.00 10.13
CA GLN A 163 -4.75 9.06 10.95
C GLN A 163 -5.70 7.95 11.43
N ALA A 164 -5.17 6.74 11.59
CA ALA A 164 -5.85 5.65 12.30
C ALA A 164 -4.85 5.02 13.28
N VAL A 165 -5.34 4.46 14.39
CA VAL A 165 -4.49 3.85 15.42
C VAL A 165 -4.98 2.45 15.69
N LEU A 166 -4.12 1.46 15.44
CA LEU A 166 -4.31 0.07 15.84
C LEU A 166 -3.70 -0.09 17.23
N ASP A 167 -4.49 -0.55 18.20
CA ASP A 167 -4.04 -0.95 19.53
C ASP A 167 -3.95 -2.47 19.58
N LEU A 168 -2.88 -2.99 18.98
CA LEU A 168 -2.67 -4.41 18.73
C LEU A 168 -2.62 -5.18 20.05
N LYS A 169 -3.36 -6.28 20.11
CA LYS A 169 -3.37 -7.22 21.23
C LYS A 169 -2.97 -8.60 20.73
N GLY A 170 -2.05 -9.24 21.43
CA GLY A 170 -1.55 -10.57 21.08
C GLY A 170 -0.70 -11.16 22.17
N GLN A 171 0.35 -11.88 21.78
CA GLN A 171 1.19 -12.65 22.69
C GLN A 171 2.68 -12.46 22.37
N LEU A 172 3.48 -12.57 23.43
CA LEU A 172 4.91 -12.85 23.36
C LEU A 172 5.07 -14.36 23.48
N LEU A 173 5.58 -15.00 22.43
CA LEU A 173 5.90 -16.42 22.44
C LEU A 173 7.41 -16.60 22.60
N ALA A 174 7.80 -17.50 23.50
CA ALA A 174 9.16 -17.98 23.63
C ALA A 174 9.20 -19.45 23.22
N ASN A 175 9.93 -19.75 22.15
CA ASN A 175 9.99 -21.10 21.55
C ASN A 175 8.58 -21.69 21.28
N GLY A 176 7.66 -20.86 20.79
CA GLY A 176 6.26 -21.22 20.51
C GLY A 176 5.35 -21.35 21.72
N THR A 177 5.85 -21.16 22.95
CA THR A 177 5.05 -21.16 24.17
C THR A 177 4.72 -19.74 24.61
N VAL A 178 3.48 -19.48 25.03
CA VAL A 178 3.05 -18.16 25.52
C VAL A 178 3.84 -17.81 26.78
N ALA A 179 4.58 -16.70 26.72
CA ALA A 179 5.35 -16.16 27.83
C ALA A 179 4.63 -14.97 28.50
N ALA A 180 3.93 -14.15 27.73
CA ALA A 180 3.12 -13.02 28.21
C ALA A 180 2.10 -12.59 27.15
N ASP A 181 1.04 -11.90 27.56
CA ASP A 181 0.20 -11.14 26.64
C ASP A 181 0.90 -9.84 26.24
N THR A 182 0.68 -9.38 25.01
CA THR A 182 1.24 -8.15 24.45
C THR A 182 0.15 -7.14 24.12
N ARG A 183 0.47 -5.85 24.31
CA ARG A 183 -0.30 -4.73 23.78
C ARG A 183 0.61 -3.63 23.25
N PHE A 184 0.40 -3.19 22.02
CA PHE A 184 1.25 -2.14 21.41
C PHE A 184 0.52 -1.36 20.31
N PRO A 185 0.76 -0.03 20.21
CA PRO A 185 0.12 0.80 19.22
C PRO A 185 0.87 0.79 17.87
N ILE A 186 0.15 0.71 16.76
CA ILE A 186 0.62 1.10 15.43
C ILE A 186 -0.21 2.27 14.94
N VAL A 187 0.46 3.40 14.69
CA VAL A 187 -0.18 4.62 14.18
C VAL A 187 0.01 4.68 12.67
N LEU A 188 -1.10 4.62 11.93
CA LEU A 188 -1.13 4.85 10.49
C LEU A 188 -1.20 6.36 10.24
N PRO A 189 -0.27 6.95 9.47
CA PRO A 189 -0.15 8.39 9.36
C PRO A 189 -1.30 9.03 8.59
N THR A 190 -1.54 10.32 8.86
CA THR A 190 -2.31 11.17 7.95
C THR A 190 -1.57 11.32 6.63
N VAL A 191 -2.30 11.22 5.52
CA VAL A 191 -1.78 11.45 4.16
C VAL A 191 -2.60 12.53 3.48
N ILE A 192 -1.94 13.48 2.84
CA ILE A 192 -2.57 14.49 1.98
C ILE A 192 -1.93 14.39 0.60
N THR A 193 -2.76 14.09 -0.41
CA THR A 193 -2.33 13.96 -1.80
C THR A 193 -2.94 15.08 -2.62
N GLY A 194 -2.10 15.88 -3.27
CA GLY A 194 -2.52 16.84 -4.30
C GLY A 194 -2.05 16.37 -5.66
N GLY A 195 -2.89 16.50 -6.68
CA GLY A 195 -2.59 15.98 -8.01
C GLY A 195 -3.13 16.85 -9.15
N ILE A 196 -2.42 16.87 -10.28
CA ILE A 196 -2.85 17.52 -11.51
C ILE A 196 -2.70 16.53 -12.67
N ALA A 197 -3.79 16.34 -13.43
CA ALA A 197 -3.77 15.59 -14.68
C ALA A 197 -4.15 16.48 -15.85
N TYR A 198 -3.29 16.52 -16.87
CA TYR A 198 -3.49 17.31 -18.08
C TYR A 198 -3.44 16.42 -19.32
N TRP A 199 -4.40 16.63 -20.23
CA TRP A 199 -4.43 15.92 -21.51
C TRP A 199 -4.10 16.89 -22.63
N PRO A 200 -2.85 17.00 -23.11
CA PRO A 200 -2.53 17.81 -24.29
C PRO A 200 -3.19 17.30 -25.58
N VAL A 201 -3.38 15.98 -25.72
CA VAL A 201 -4.10 15.35 -26.84
C VAL A 201 -5.27 14.56 -26.27
N ARG A 202 -6.49 14.84 -26.76
CA ARG A 202 -7.69 14.11 -26.34
C ARG A 202 -8.77 14.23 -27.42
N ASP A 203 -8.74 13.30 -28.37
CA ASP A 203 -9.64 13.25 -29.51
C ASP A 203 -10.37 11.90 -29.60
N GLN A 204 -10.89 11.56 -30.78
CA GLN A 204 -11.64 10.32 -31.04
C GLN A 204 -10.75 9.09 -31.22
N ASP A 205 -9.46 9.28 -31.49
CA ASP A 205 -8.53 8.20 -31.82
C ASP A 205 -7.46 8.03 -30.76
N ARG A 206 -7.04 9.11 -30.09
CA ARG A 206 -5.90 9.12 -29.18
C ARG A 206 -6.12 10.01 -27.95
N GLU A 207 -5.56 9.57 -26.83
CA GLU A 207 -5.47 10.38 -25.61
C GLU A 207 -4.02 10.33 -25.09
N TRP A 208 -3.44 11.49 -24.83
CA TRP A 208 -2.16 11.60 -24.12
C TRP A 208 -2.39 12.35 -22.82
N LYS A 209 -2.03 11.72 -21.72
CA LYS A 209 -2.19 12.23 -20.36
C LYS A 209 -0.82 12.42 -19.70
N LEU A 210 -0.67 13.53 -19.00
CA LEU A 210 0.45 13.86 -18.12
C LEU A 210 -0.09 14.06 -16.71
N GLU A 211 0.59 13.51 -15.71
CA GLU A 211 0.18 13.57 -14.31
C GLU A 211 1.35 13.95 -13.42
N VAL A 212 1.09 14.80 -12.43
CA VAL A 212 2.02 15.14 -11.35
C VAL A 212 1.24 15.12 -10.05
N ASP A 213 1.75 14.38 -9.07
CA ASP A 213 1.17 14.26 -7.74
C ASP A 213 2.22 14.58 -6.66
N LEU A 214 1.75 15.00 -5.49
CA LEU A 214 2.56 15.22 -4.31
C LEU A 214 1.84 14.66 -3.08
N ASP A 215 2.47 13.70 -2.42
CA ASP A 215 2.00 13.16 -1.15
C ASP A 215 2.76 13.80 0.02
N TYR A 216 2.03 14.44 0.93
CA TYR A 216 2.51 14.72 2.27
C TYR A 216 2.10 13.59 3.21
N THR A 217 3.06 12.84 3.75
CA THR A 217 2.81 11.78 4.73
C THR A 217 3.33 12.18 6.11
N ARG A 218 2.43 12.24 7.10
CA ARG A 218 2.75 12.65 8.47
C ARG A 218 3.34 11.51 9.31
N TRP A 219 4.46 10.96 8.87
CA TRP A 219 5.20 9.90 9.59
C TRP A 219 5.65 10.31 10.99
N SER A 220 5.73 11.61 11.31
CA SER A 220 5.97 12.11 12.67
C SER A 220 4.89 11.75 13.71
N SER A 221 3.77 11.16 13.27
CA SER A 221 2.80 10.49 14.14
C SER A 221 3.29 9.14 14.66
N PHE A 222 4.21 8.48 13.97
CA PHE A 222 4.82 7.22 14.36
C PHE A 222 6.01 7.45 15.30
N ARG A 223 5.69 7.70 16.58
CA ARG A 223 6.66 8.10 17.61
C ARG A 223 7.23 6.93 18.40
N ASN A 224 6.40 5.98 18.81
CA ASN A 224 6.79 4.78 19.52
C ASN A 224 5.87 3.62 19.13
N THR A 225 6.36 2.40 19.34
CA THR A 225 5.62 1.14 19.19
C THR A 225 5.96 0.25 20.39
N ASP A 226 5.99 0.86 21.58
CA ASP A 226 6.42 0.16 22.79
C ASP A 226 5.46 -1.00 23.08
N VAL A 227 6.03 -2.16 23.39
CA VAL A 227 5.27 -3.39 23.65
C VAL A 227 5.09 -3.54 25.15
N HIS A 228 3.85 -3.37 25.60
CA HIS A 228 3.46 -3.65 26.97
C HIS A 228 3.23 -5.15 27.13
N LEU A 229 3.85 -5.73 28.15
CA LEU A 229 3.78 -7.16 28.48
C LEU A 229 3.01 -7.35 29.79
N SER A 230 2.26 -8.45 29.89
CA SER A 230 1.60 -8.88 31.13
C SER A 230 2.57 -9.47 32.16
N LEU A 231 3.67 -8.77 32.43
CA LEU A 231 4.71 -9.12 33.40
C LEU A 231 4.80 -8.05 34.49
N ALA A 232 5.52 -8.34 35.58
CA ALA A 232 5.79 -7.34 36.60
C ALA A 232 6.92 -6.38 36.16
N PRO A 233 6.87 -5.09 36.56
CA PRO A 233 8.01 -4.18 36.38
C PRO A 233 9.31 -4.76 36.96
N PRO A 234 10.47 -4.51 36.32
CA PRO A 234 10.67 -3.64 35.16
C PRO A 234 10.49 -4.34 33.79
N PHE A 235 10.01 -5.59 33.75
CA PHE A 235 9.94 -6.41 32.53
C PHE A 235 8.63 -6.22 31.73
N ASN A 236 7.79 -5.29 32.13
CA ASN A 236 6.44 -5.10 31.59
C ASN A 236 6.39 -4.21 30.34
N VAL A 237 7.54 -3.69 29.88
CA VAL A 237 7.62 -2.83 28.68
C VAL A 237 8.87 -3.15 27.86
N VAL A 238 8.70 -3.32 26.56
CA VAL A 238 9.77 -3.33 25.56
C VAL A 238 9.71 -2.03 24.76
N ALA A 239 10.70 -1.16 24.92
CA ALA A 239 10.73 0.11 24.21
C ALA A 239 11.07 -0.08 22.72
N PHE A 240 10.24 0.44 21.82
CA PHE A 240 10.51 0.55 20.39
C PHE A 240 10.28 2.00 19.93
N PRO A 241 11.19 2.92 20.28
CA PRO A 241 11.10 4.29 19.81
C PRO A 241 11.23 4.33 18.27
N ARG A 242 10.38 5.13 17.62
CA ARG A 242 10.34 5.27 16.16
C ARG A 242 10.73 6.68 15.75
N ASN A 243 10.10 7.72 16.28
CA ASN A 243 10.45 9.12 16.02
C ASN A 243 10.65 9.45 14.53
N TRP A 244 9.81 8.92 13.64
CA TRP A 244 9.95 9.15 12.20
C TRP A 244 9.68 10.60 11.81
N LYS A 245 10.15 10.98 10.62
CA LYS A 245 10.02 12.33 10.07
C LYS A 245 8.99 12.33 8.95
N SER A 246 8.10 13.31 8.95
CA SER A 246 7.15 13.49 7.84
C SER A 246 7.89 13.71 6.51
N THR A 247 7.33 13.20 5.41
CA THR A 247 7.96 13.24 4.09
C THR A 247 7.03 13.84 3.04
N TYR A 248 7.63 14.33 1.95
CA TYR A 248 6.95 14.81 0.75
C TYR A 248 7.41 13.98 -0.44
N SER A 249 6.49 13.22 -1.05
CA SER A 249 6.81 12.30 -2.12
C SER A 249 6.24 12.81 -3.45
N PRO A 250 7.06 13.40 -4.33
CA PRO A 250 6.62 13.82 -5.65
C PRO A 250 6.58 12.64 -6.62
N MET A 251 5.59 12.66 -7.49
CA MET A 251 5.34 11.65 -8.52
C MET A 251 5.05 12.31 -9.86
N VAL A 252 5.52 11.71 -10.94
CA VAL A 252 5.22 12.14 -12.31
C VAL A 252 4.94 10.93 -13.18
N GLY A 253 3.94 11.03 -14.04
CA GLY A 253 3.53 9.93 -14.90
C GLY A 253 2.96 10.39 -16.23
N THR A 254 2.93 9.48 -17.19
CA THR A 254 2.26 9.68 -18.47
C THR A 254 1.58 8.41 -18.95
N GLU A 255 0.43 8.59 -19.62
CA GLU A 255 -0.29 7.55 -20.34
C GLU A 255 -0.52 8.01 -21.77
N TYR A 256 -0.16 7.18 -22.74
CA TYR A 256 -0.56 7.37 -24.13
C TYR A 256 -1.48 6.23 -24.55
N LYS A 257 -2.68 6.58 -25.04
CA LYS A 257 -3.74 5.64 -25.38
C LYS A 257 -4.15 5.78 -26.84
N TRP A 258 -4.20 4.65 -27.53
CA TRP A 258 -4.88 4.48 -28.81
C TRP A 258 -6.26 3.89 -28.55
N LEU A 259 -7.31 4.60 -28.96
CA LEU A 259 -8.70 4.21 -28.70
C LEU A 259 -9.22 3.18 -29.70
N ARG A 260 -8.73 3.23 -30.95
CA ARG A 260 -9.07 2.31 -32.04
C ARG A 260 -7.87 2.10 -32.98
N PRO A 261 -6.80 1.43 -32.53
CA PRO A 261 -5.63 1.19 -33.35
C PRO A 261 -6.00 0.31 -34.57
N ALA A 262 -5.43 0.62 -35.74
CA ALA A 262 -5.82 -0.01 -37.01
C ALA A 262 -5.74 -1.55 -37.00
N ARG A 263 -4.80 -2.13 -36.25
CA ARG A 263 -4.64 -3.60 -36.12
C ARG A 263 -5.61 -4.24 -35.13
N LEU A 264 -6.17 -3.47 -34.20
CA LEU A 264 -7.09 -3.93 -33.15
C LEU A 264 -8.23 -2.90 -32.97
N PRO A 265 -9.11 -2.72 -33.97
CA PRO A 265 -10.11 -1.64 -33.99
C PRO A 265 -11.16 -1.74 -32.87
N HIS A 266 -11.28 -2.91 -32.24
CA HIS A 266 -12.17 -3.20 -31.11
C HIS A 266 -11.47 -3.15 -29.75
N TRP A 267 -10.27 -2.56 -29.69
CA TRP A 267 -9.46 -2.48 -28.48
C TRP A 267 -8.98 -1.07 -28.23
N GLU A 268 -8.86 -0.71 -26.95
CA GLU A 268 -8.02 0.39 -26.52
C GLU A 268 -6.68 -0.18 -26.05
N VAL A 269 -5.60 0.46 -26.47
CA VAL A 269 -4.24 0.09 -26.05
C VAL A 269 -3.63 1.30 -25.37
N ALA A 270 -3.10 1.13 -24.16
CA ALA A 270 -2.44 2.19 -23.41
C ALA A 270 -1.02 1.78 -23.04
N VAL A 271 -0.05 2.67 -23.20
CA VAL A 271 1.30 2.53 -22.65
C VAL A 271 1.52 3.58 -21.59
N ARG A 272 2.20 3.20 -20.51
CA ARG A 272 2.42 4.04 -19.34
C ARG A 272 3.88 4.05 -18.94
N GLY A 273 4.32 5.20 -18.44
CA GLY A 273 5.62 5.39 -17.82
C GLY A 273 5.50 6.36 -16.66
N GLY A 274 6.29 6.17 -15.62
CA GLY A 274 6.26 7.06 -14.46
C GLY A 274 7.47 6.94 -13.56
N TYR A 275 7.65 7.97 -12.73
CA TYR A 275 8.69 8.09 -11.74
C TYR A 275 8.10 8.60 -10.42
N TRP A 276 8.55 8.01 -9.32
CA TRP A 276 8.23 8.43 -7.96
C TRP A 276 9.52 8.54 -7.14
N TYR A 277 9.68 9.66 -6.43
CA TYR A 277 10.72 9.80 -5.40
C TYR A 277 10.10 9.64 -4.01
N GLY A 278 10.63 8.69 -3.23
CA GLY A 278 10.22 8.45 -1.85
C GLY A 278 11.35 8.84 -0.89
N PRO A 279 11.23 9.96 -0.13
CA PRO A 279 12.22 10.29 0.89
C PRO A 279 12.16 9.35 2.09
N ASN A 280 13.30 9.12 2.72
CA ASN A 280 13.48 8.35 3.95
C ASN A 280 12.76 9.02 5.12
N ALA A 281 11.85 8.28 5.76
CA ALA A 281 11.15 8.76 6.95
C ALA A 281 11.87 8.38 8.26
N VAL A 282 12.80 7.42 8.22
CA VAL A 282 13.38 6.75 9.38
C VAL A 282 14.73 7.38 9.78
N PRO A 283 14.88 7.96 10.98
CA PRO A 283 16.17 8.40 11.51
C PRO A 283 17.14 7.23 11.77
N ASP A 284 18.46 7.48 11.74
CA ASP A 284 19.46 6.44 12.04
C ASP A 284 19.32 5.90 13.47
N SER A 285 19.03 6.76 14.44
CA SER A 285 18.93 6.38 15.86
C SER A 285 17.80 5.38 16.15
N THR A 286 16.74 5.36 15.35
CA THR A 286 15.58 4.47 15.48
C THR A 286 15.45 3.51 14.31
N PHE A 287 16.50 3.41 13.49
CA PHE A 287 16.55 2.48 12.38
C PHE A 287 16.42 1.04 12.89
N SER A 288 15.66 0.23 12.14
CA SER A 288 15.53 -1.19 12.38
C SER A 288 15.54 -1.94 11.06
N PRO A 289 16.25 -3.08 10.93
CA PRO A 289 16.21 -3.89 9.72
C PRO A 289 14.80 -4.44 9.41
N SER A 290 13.82 -4.34 10.32
CA SER A 290 12.43 -4.68 10.04
C SER A 290 11.79 -3.75 9.01
N VAL A 291 12.29 -2.50 8.92
CA VAL A 291 11.88 -1.48 7.94
C VAL A 291 13.16 -0.79 7.44
N PRO A 292 13.90 -1.40 6.50
CA PRO A 292 15.20 -0.91 6.05
C PRO A 292 15.03 0.23 5.05
N ASP A 293 14.42 1.33 5.50
CA ASP A 293 14.04 2.48 4.67
C ASP A 293 15.26 3.32 4.27
N SER A 294 15.18 3.94 3.10
CA SER A 294 16.08 4.97 2.62
C SER A 294 15.40 5.77 1.52
N ASP A 295 16.05 6.84 1.08
CA ASP A 295 15.62 7.54 -0.12
C ASP A 295 15.53 6.53 -1.27
N ASN A 296 14.46 6.59 -2.04
CA ASN A 296 14.19 5.63 -3.10
C ASN A 296 13.60 6.26 -4.35
N HIS A 297 13.85 5.57 -5.46
CA HIS A 297 13.49 5.96 -6.81
C HIS A 297 12.68 4.81 -7.44
N ALA A 298 11.39 5.04 -7.68
CA ALA A 298 10.53 4.08 -8.35
C ALA A 298 10.42 4.41 -9.84
N LEU A 299 10.92 3.52 -10.70
CA LEU A 299 10.74 3.60 -12.15
C LEU A 299 9.66 2.62 -12.58
N SER A 300 8.65 3.09 -13.29
CA SER A 300 7.45 2.30 -13.62
C SER A 300 7.18 2.30 -15.11
N ILE A 301 6.78 1.13 -15.63
CA ILE A 301 6.25 0.96 -16.99
C ILE A 301 4.95 0.14 -16.93
N GLY A 302 4.06 0.34 -17.90
CA GLY A 302 2.84 -0.44 -17.97
C GLY A 302 2.18 -0.50 -19.35
N LEU A 303 1.36 -1.52 -19.53
CA LEU A 303 0.56 -1.79 -20.72
C LEU A 303 -0.89 -2.04 -20.29
N GLY A 304 -1.83 -1.36 -20.93
CA GLY A 304 -3.26 -1.58 -20.74
C GLY A 304 -3.91 -2.02 -22.05
N LEU A 305 -4.76 -3.04 -21.98
CA LEU A 305 -5.53 -3.58 -23.10
C LEU A 305 -6.99 -3.64 -22.70
N VAL A 306 -7.85 -2.83 -23.31
CA VAL A 306 -9.29 -2.84 -23.04
C VAL A 306 -10.04 -3.31 -24.27
N CYS A 307 -10.62 -4.48 -24.20
CA CYS A 307 -11.48 -5.05 -25.23
C CYS A 307 -12.88 -4.42 -25.12
N LYS A 308 -13.36 -3.86 -26.24
CA LYS A 308 -14.67 -3.20 -26.37
C LYS A 308 -15.44 -3.80 -27.55
N GLU A 309 -16.71 -3.40 -27.66
CA GLU A 309 -17.65 -3.65 -28.77
C GLU A 309 -17.15 -4.56 -29.92
N LYS A 310 -17.77 -5.74 -30.07
CA LYS A 310 -17.44 -6.77 -31.11
C LYS A 310 -16.05 -7.40 -30.97
N GLY A 311 -15.25 -6.97 -29.99
CA GLY A 311 -13.99 -7.61 -29.64
C GLY A 311 -14.19 -8.95 -28.94
N ARG A 312 -13.15 -9.78 -28.94
CA ARG A 312 -13.10 -11.03 -28.16
C ARG A 312 -11.88 -11.05 -27.26
N PHE A 313 -12.10 -11.03 -25.95
CA PHE A 313 -11.04 -11.17 -24.96
C PHE A 313 -10.56 -12.62 -24.94
N LEU A 314 -9.25 -12.81 -25.18
CA LEU A 314 -8.60 -14.12 -25.33
C LEU A 314 -9.26 -15.03 -26.39
N GLY A 315 -10.01 -14.46 -27.34
CA GLY A 315 -10.76 -15.23 -28.36
C GLY A 315 -12.01 -15.94 -27.83
N LEU A 316 -12.27 -15.90 -26.52
CA LEU A 316 -13.29 -16.70 -25.84
C LEU A 316 -14.49 -15.86 -25.37
N PHE A 317 -14.26 -14.64 -24.89
CA PHE A 317 -15.30 -13.80 -24.28
C PHE A 317 -15.60 -12.59 -25.15
N GLU A 318 -16.84 -12.46 -25.63
CA GLU A 318 -17.27 -11.28 -26.39
C GLU A 318 -17.33 -10.05 -25.49
N CYS A 319 -16.68 -8.99 -25.93
CA CYS A 319 -16.67 -7.68 -25.27
C CYS A 319 -17.74 -6.82 -25.93
N GLY A 320 -18.84 -6.59 -25.23
CA GLY A 320 -19.94 -5.76 -25.72
C GLY A 320 -21.31 -6.38 -25.50
N ASN A 321 -22.24 -5.56 -25.00
CA ASN A 321 -23.59 -6.00 -24.66
C ASN A 321 -24.54 -5.96 -25.86
N GLN A 322 -24.24 -6.68 -26.95
CA GLN A 322 -25.10 -6.69 -28.14
C GLN A 322 -26.42 -7.47 -27.95
N GLY A 323 -26.54 -8.25 -26.87
CA GLY A 323 -27.72 -9.06 -26.57
C GLY A 323 -28.62 -8.51 -25.45
N GLY A 324 -28.36 -7.30 -24.92
CA GLY A 324 -29.20 -6.66 -23.89
C GLY A 324 -29.22 -7.36 -22.52
N GLY A 325 -28.23 -8.18 -22.21
CA GLY A 325 -28.14 -8.89 -20.93
C GLY A 325 -27.63 -7.97 -19.81
N LYS A 326 -28.36 -7.86 -18.70
CA LYS A 326 -28.01 -6.98 -17.56
C LYS A 326 -26.67 -7.30 -16.88
N PHE A 327 -26.13 -8.51 -17.09
CA PHE A 327 -24.86 -8.97 -16.49
C PHE A 327 -23.79 -9.31 -17.54
N ARG A 328 -23.98 -8.90 -18.81
CA ARG A 328 -22.94 -9.11 -19.84
C ARG A 328 -21.94 -7.96 -19.82
N PRO A 329 -20.63 -8.26 -19.85
CA PRO A 329 -19.61 -7.22 -19.79
C PRO A 329 -19.63 -6.35 -21.05
N MET A 330 -19.73 -5.04 -20.88
CA MET A 330 -19.55 -4.04 -21.94
C MET A 330 -18.09 -3.93 -22.38
N ALA A 331 -17.16 -4.10 -21.44
CA ALA A 331 -15.73 -4.08 -21.71
C ALA A 331 -14.95 -4.91 -20.69
N ILE A 332 -13.87 -5.54 -21.15
CA ILE A 332 -12.94 -6.31 -20.31
C ILE A 332 -11.54 -5.75 -20.55
N GLY A 333 -10.87 -5.36 -19.48
CA GLY A 333 -9.54 -4.77 -19.49
C GLY A 333 -8.51 -5.63 -18.76
N LEU A 334 -7.30 -5.70 -19.31
CA LEU A 334 -6.12 -6.25 -18.66
C LEU A 334 -5.06 -5.15 -18.59
N ASP A 335 -4.57 -4.85 -17.40
CA ASP A 335 -3.40 -4.00 -17.21
C ASP A 335 -2.25 -4.83 -16.64
N LEU A 336 -1.07 -4.64 -17.21
CA LEU A 336 0.20 -5.17 -16.74
C LEU A 336 1.09 -4.00 -16.38
N ALA A 337 1.75 -4.05 -15.23
CA ALA A 337 2.77 -3.08 -14.89
C ALA A 337 3.97 -3.71 -14.20
N TYR A 338 5.10 -3.05 -14.35
CA TYR A 338 6.34 -3.38 -13.67
C TYR A 338 6.94 -2.11 -13.09
N GLN A 339 7.42 -2.21 -11.86
CA GLN A 339 8.11 -1.14 -11.16
C GLN A 339 9.41 -1.66 -10.55
N ALA A 340 10.49 -0.92 -10.76
CA ALA A 340 11.75 -1.12 -10.06
C ALA A 340 11.87 -0.02 -8.99
N LEU A 341 11.90 -0.41 -7.72
CA LEU A 341 12.09 0.47 -6.59
C LEU A 341 13.55 0.37 -6.13
N LEU A 342 14.33 1.40 -6.45
CA LEU A 342 15.76 1.47 -6.22
C LEU A 342 16.02 2.33 -4.98
N TYR A 343 16.47 1.71 -3.90
CA TYR A 343 16.82 2.43 -2.67
C TYR A 343 18.29 2.86 -2.74
N ASP A 344 18.55 4.09 -2.32
CA ASP A 344 19.90 4.59 -2.13
C ASP A 344 20.65 3.73 -1.11
N THR A 345 21.96 3.60 -1.32
CA THR A 345 22.80 2.93 -0.34
C THR A 345 22.87 3.78 0.92
N ARG A 346 22.34 3.26 2.03
CA ARG A 346 22.30 3.96 3.31
C ARG A 346 23.31 3.37 4.28
N THR A 347 24.13 4.20 4.90
CA THR A 347 24.97 3.80 6.04
C THR A 347 24.32 4.32 7.32
N VAL A 348 23.93 3.40 8.19
CA VAL A 348 23.34 3.69 9.50
C VAL A 348 24.43 3.64 10.56
N ASN A 349 24.56 4.71 11.34
CA ASN A 349 25.49 4.81 12.47
C ASN A 349 24.73 5.32 13.69
N GLY A 350 24.97 4.70 14.86
CA GLY A 350 24.38 5.13 16.12
C GLY A 350 22.90 4.73 16.28
N SER A 351 22.48 3.62 15.66
CA SER A 351 21.19 3.02 15.96
C SER A 351 21.12 2.62 17.44
N GLN A 352 19.97 2.87 18.06
CA GLN A 352 19.71 2.56 19.46
C GLN A 352 18.66 1.45 19.53
N PRO A 353 19.04 0.18 19.26
CA PRO A 353 18.11 -0.93 19.32
C PRO A 353 17.54 -1.08 20.74
N PRO A 354 16.29 -1.57 20.86
CA PRO A 354 15.70 -1.93 22.15
C PRO A 354 16.61 -2.88 22.93
N LEU A 355 16.62 -2.75 24.27
CA LEU A 355 17.34 -3.71 25.14
C LEU A 355 16.89 -5.15 24.93
N ALA A 356 15.63 -5.37 24.53
CA ALA A 356 15.09 -6.70 24.23
C ALA A 356 15.60 -7.29 22.92
N ALA A 357 16.01 -6.44 21.98
CA ALA A 357 16.48 -6.82 20.66
C ALA A 357 17.75 -6.03 20.29
N PRO A 358 18.84 -6.16 21.09
CA PRO A 358 19.98 -5.25 21.07
C PRO A 358 20.90 -5.41 19.84
N GLY A 359 20.52 -6.25 18.87
CA GLY A 359 21.39 -6.67 17.78
C GLY A 359 21.95 -5.51 16.95
N THR A 360 22.95 -5.82 16.12
CA THR A 360 23.67 -4.80 15.36
C THR A 360 22.83 -4.29 14.19
N ASN A 361 22.33 -3.06 14.33
CA ASN A 361 21.60 -2.35 13.29
C ASN A 361 22.49 -1.38 12.49
N ASP A 362 23.68 -1.05 12.99
CA ASP A 362 24.63 -0.20 12.28
C ASP A 362 25.29 -0.96 11.12
N GLY A 363 25.45 -0.29 9.99
CA GLY A 363 26.00 -0.88 8.79
C GLY A 363 25.48 -0.24 7.51
N THR A 364 25.88 -0.82 6.38
CA THR A 364 25.48 -0.35 5.06
C THR A 364 24.37 -1.24 4.50
N TYR A 365 23.25 -0.61 4.15
CA TYR A 365 22.05 -1.25 3.61
C TYR A 365 21.91 -0.93 2.14
N LYS A 366 21.55 -1.96 1.37
CA LYS A 366 21.23 -1.85 -0.05
C LYS A 366 19.96 -2.63 -0.31
N THR A 367 18.95 -1.95 -0.81
CA THR A 367 17.63 -2.52 -1.04
C THR A 367 17.21 -2.29 -2.48
N THR A 368 16.58 -3.29 -3.09
CA THR A 368 15.97 -3.15 -4.41
C THR A 368 14.75 -4.04 -4.44
N TYR A 369 13.61 -3.47 -4.80
CA TYR A 369 12.39 -4.24 -5.01
C TYR A 369 11.97 -4.21 -6.48
N HIS A 370 11.46 -5.36 -6.92
CA HIS A 370 10.86 -5.54 -8.23
C HIS A 370 9.40 -5.88 -8.00
N ILE A 371 8.51 -5.04 -8.51
CA ILE A 371 7.07 -5.17 -8.30
C ILE A 371 6.43 -5.38 -9.66
N GLY A 372 5.78 -6.54 -9.84
CA GLY A 372 4.92 -6.81 -10.98
C GLY A 372 3.46 -6.75 -10.56
N SER A 373 2.61 -6.18 -11.40
CA SER A 373 1.17 -6.19 -11.18
C SER A 373 0.40 -6.62 -12.42
N ILE A 374 -0.70 -7.33 -12.17
CA ILE A 374 -1.67 -7.75 -13.17
C ILE A 374 -3.03 -7.33 -12.62
N ASN A 375 -3.79 -6.56 -13.39
CA ASN A 375 -5.12 -6.11 -13.01
C ASN A 375 -6.13 -6.50 -14.09
N LEU A 376 -7.25 -7.10 -13.66
CA LEU A 376 -8.38 -7.41 -14.51
C LEU A 376 -9.52 -6.45 -14.17
N ARG A 377 -10.02 -5.74 -15.19
CA ARG A 377 -11.16 -4.83 -15.06
C ARG A 377 -12.32 -5.35 -15.89
N VAL A 378 -13.53 -5.31 -15.33
CA VAL A 378 -14.76 -5.63 -16.05
C VAL A 378 -15.75 -4.49 -15.85
N ASN A 379 -16.29 -3.96 -16.95
CA ASN A 379 -17.37 -2.99 -16.93
C ASN A 379 -18.65 -3.69 -17.41
N PHE A 380 -19.75 -3.50 -16.69
CA PHE A 380 -21.06 -4.07 -16.97
C PHE A 380 -22.00 -3.05 -17.58
#